data_AF-A0AAD7G2H8-F1
#
_entry.id   AF-A0AAD7G2H8-F1
#
_cell.length_a   1.000
_cell.length_b   1.000
_cell.length_c   1.000
_cell.angle_alpha   90.00
_cell.angle_beta   90.00
_cell.angle_gamma   90.00
#
_symmetry.space_group_name_H-M   'P 1'
#
loop_
_entity.id
_entity.type
_entity.pdbx_description
1 polymer ?
#
loop_
_entity_poly.entity_id
_entity_poly.type
_entity_poly.pdbx_seq_one_letter_code
_entity_poly.pdbx_strand_id
1 'polypeptide(L)'
;MLLTIEEIKEKCPRFRILVIGRRNAGKTTILKKMCDSDGSDLEIVDVEGKKVDPSILEPNQQRGMSDIENEITFKSSPLLVFHDSRGIEAGAEDDQNSPLGAGHLWDFLDKRFKTSRIRDQVHAVWYV
;
A
#
# COMPACT_ATOMS: atom_id res chain seq x y z
N MET A 1 12.03 2.41 28.81
CA MET A 1 12.17 3.81 28.36
C MET A 1 11.21 3.98 27.20
N LEU A 2 10.16 4.80 27.35
CA LEU A 2 9.24 5.11 26.26
C LEU A 2 9.92 6.13 25.35
N LEU A 3 9.75 5.97 24.03
CA LEU A 3 10.23 6.96 23.07
C LEU A 3 9.42 8.25 23.18
N THR A 4 10.06 9.41 23.01
CA THR A 4 9.33 10.68 22.85
C THR A 4 8.64 10.74 21.50
N ILE A 5 7.71 11.70 21.34
CA ILE A 5 7.02 11.91 20.06
C ILE A 5 8.03 12.28 18.97
N GLU A 6 9.07 13.06 19.30
CA GLU A 6 10.13 13.46 18.38
C GLU A 6 10.96 12.24 17.94
N GLU A 7 11.35 11.38 18.88
CA GLU A 7 12.10 10.16 18.58
C GLU A 7 11.28 9.19 17.71
N ILE A 8 9.96 9.12 17.94
CA ILE A 8 9.04 8.34 17.10
C ILE A 8 9.00 8.91 15.68
N LYS A 9 8.86 10.23 15.54
CA LYS A 9 8.85 10.91 14.23
C LYS A 9 10.18 10.76 13.48
N GLU A 10 11.31 10.76 14.19
CA GLU A 10 12.62 10.52 13.60
C GLU A 10 12.79 9.08 13.11
N LYS A 11 12.34 8.10 13.90
CA LYS A 11 12.42 6.67 13.56
C LYS A 11 11.36 6.22 12.56
N CYS A 12 10.22 6.90 12.52
CA CYS A 12 9.06 6.65 11.66
C CYS A 12 8.60 7.97 11.00
N PRO A 13 9.38 8.50 10.03
CA PRO A 13 9.02 9.74 9.33
C PRO A 13 7.82 9.58 8.40
N ARG A 14 7.49 8.34 8.02
CA ARG A 14 6.33 7.99 7.19
C ARG A 14 5.62 6.77 7.75
N PHE A 15 4.31 6.89 7.94
CA PHE A 15 3.42 5.84 8.40
C PHE A 15 2.88 5.06 7.20
N ARG A 16 3.26 3.78 7.12
CA ARG A 16 2.89 2.86 6.04
C ARG A 16 1.66 2.04 6.35
N ILE A 17 0.68 2.09 5.45
CA ILE A 17 -0.60 1.40 5.56
C ILE A 17 -0.74 0.47 4.36
N LEU A 18 -1.02 -0.80 4.62
CA LEU A 18 -1.38 -1.76 3.59
C LEU A 18 -2.90 -1.86 3.50
N VAL A 19 -3.47 -1.65 2.31
CA VAL A 19 -4.90 -1.80 2.06
C VAL A 19 -5.17 -3.13 1.37
N ILE A 20 -5.92 -3.99 2.05
CA ILE A 20 -6.34 -5.31 1.59
C ILE A 20 -7.83 -5.36 1.35
N GLY A 21 -8.25 -6.18 0.38
CA GLY A 21 -9.66 -6.30 0.03
C GLY A 21 -9.87 -6.86 -1.36
N ARG A 22 -11.10 -7.29 -1.61
CA ARG A 22 -11.48 -7.93 -2.88
C ARG A 22 -11.28 -7.00 -4.08
N ARG A 23 -11.24 -7.57 -5.28
CA ARG A 23 -11.28 -6.78 -6.52
C ARG A 23 -12.55 -5.90 -6.50
N ASN A 24 -12.39 -4.63 -6.85
CA ASN A 24 -13.45 -3.61 -6.86
C ASN A 24 -14.07 -3.28 -5.49
N ALA A 25 -13.46 -3.67 -4.37
CA ALA A 25 -13.97 -3.34 -3.02
C ALA A 25 -13.91 -1.83 -2.66
N GLY A 26 -13.28 -1.00 -3.49
CA GLY A 26 -13.16 0.45 -3.27
C GLY A 26 -11.87 0.89 -2.56
N LYS A 27 -10.82 0.06 -2.56
CA LYS A 27 -9.51 0.36 -1.95
C LYS A 27 -8.94 1.72 -2.38
N THR A 28 -8.77 1.96 -3.68
CA THR A 28 -8.30 3.26 -4.17
C THR A 28 -9.22 4.42 -3.78
N THR A 29 -10.54 4.19 -3.72
CA THR A 29 -11.50 5.21 -3.32
C THR A 29 -11.34 5.59 -1.84
N ILE A 30 -11.07 4.62 -0.95
CA ILE A 30 -10.80 4.92 0.45
C ILE A 30 -9.47 5.64 0.64
N LEU A 31 -8.43 5.31 -0.16
CA LEU A 31 -7.16 6.03 -0.15
C LEU A 31 -7.34 7.52 -0.46
N LYS A 32 -8.02 7.83 -1.58
CA LYS A 32 -8.33 9.21 -2.00
C LYS A 32 -9.08 9.96 -0.88
N LYS A 33 -10.09 9.32 -0.26
CA LYS A 33 -10.86 9.91 0.85
C LYS A 33 -10.05 10.12 2.14
N MET A 34 -9.16 9.20 2.51
CA MET A 34 -8.31 9.33 3.71
C MET A 34 -7.37 10.54 3.62
N CYS A 35 -6.98 10.90 2.41
CA CYS A 35 -6.08 12.03 2.15
C CYS A 35 -6.81 13.32 1.77
N ASP A 36 -8.15 13.36 1.84
CA ASP A 36 -8.98 14.48 1.36
C ASP A 36 -8.57 14.94 -0.04
N SER A 37 -8.36 13.97 -0.94
CA SER A 37 -7.83 14.17 -2.28
C SER A 37 -8.78 13.60 -3.34
N ASP A 38 -8.86 14.26 -4.49
CA ASP A 38 -9.51 13.76 -5.70
C ASP A 38 -8.60 12.84 -6.54
N GLY A 39 -7.33 12.68 -6.13
CA GLY A 39 -6.28 11.93 -6.80
C GLY A 39 -5.35 12.77 -7.67
N SER A 40 -5.57 14.08 -7.80
CA SER A 40 -4.72 14.96 -8.61
C SER A 40 -3.29 15.14 -8.07
N ASP A 41 -3.10 14.92 -6.77
CA ASP A 41 -1.83 15.01 -6.07
C ASP A 41 -1.23 13.63 -5.70
N LEU A 42 -1.82 12.56 -6.24
CA LEU A 42 -1.36 11.19 -6.05
C LEU A 42 -0.06 10.96 -6.82
N GLU A 43 0.93 10.39 -6.13
CA GLU A 43 2.18 9.93 -6.72
C GLU A 43 2.42 8.46 -6.38
N ILE A 44 2.76 7.67 -7.41
CA ILE A 44 3.15 6.28 -7.27
C ILE A 44 4.62 6.16 -7.65
N VAL A 45 5.41 5.55 -6.78
CA VAL A 45 6.80 5.21 -7.07
C VAL A 45 7.02 3.71 -6.86
N ASP A 46 7.80 3.10 -7.75
CA ASP A 46 8.22 1.71 -7.60
C ASP A 46 9.39 1.56 -6.61
N VAL A 47 9.84 0.33 -6.41
CA VAL A 47 10.96 -0.01 -5.51
C VAL A 47 12.30 0.62 -5.92
N GLU A 48 12.44 1.03 -7.17
CA GLU A 48 13.63 1.74 -7.68
C GLU A 48 13.49 3.27 -7.54
N GLY A 49 12.34 3.76 -7.06
CA GLY A 49 12.03 5.17 -6.91
C GLY A 49 11.58 5.84 -8.21
N LYS A 50 11.26 5.06 -9.25
CA LYS A 50 10.78 5.58 -10.52
C LYS A 50 9.27 5.81 -10.45
N LYS A 51 8.82 6.91 -11.05
CA LYS A 51 7.40 7.25 -11.14
C LYS A 51 6.65 6.22 -11.98
N VAL A 52 5.54 5.75 -11.44
CA VAL A 52 4.59 4.86 -12.10
C VAL A 52 3.33 5.66 -12.47
N ASP A 53 2.73 5.35 -13.62
CA ASP A 53 1.51 6.03 -14.07
C ASP A 53 0.35 5.76 -13.09
N PRO A 54 -0.27 6.79 -12.49
CA PRO A 54 -1.43 6.66 -11.61
C PRO A 54 -2.63 5.92 -12.21
N SER A 55 -2.72 5.85 -13.55
CA SER A 55 -3.81 5.18 -14.26
C SER A 55 -3.98 3.70 -13.88
N ILE A 56 -2.94 3.05 -13.34
CA ILE A 56 -3.00 1.68 -12.82
C ILE A 56 -3.98 1.49 -11.64
N LEU A 57 -4.34 2.58 -10.94
CA LEU A 57 -5.30 2.59 -9.84
C LEU A 57 -6.71 2.95 -10.28
N GLU A 58 -6.89 3.42 -11.52
CA GLU A 58 -8.20 3.82 -12.03
C GLU A 58 -9.09 2.60 -12.33
N PRO A 59 -10.43 2.73 -12.30
CA PRO A 59 -11.37 1.61 -12.43
C PRO A 59 -11.37 0.87 -13.78
N ASN A 60 -10.45 1.19 -14.69
CA ASN A 60 -10.47 0.78 -16.10
C ASN A 60 -9.84 -0.61 -16.30
N GLN A 61 -9.74 -1.10 -17.54
CA GLN A 61 -9.20 -2.43 -17.88
C GLN A 61 -7.75 -2.69 -17.41
N GLN A 62 -7.03 -1.68 -16.91
CA GLN A 62 -5.69 -1.83 -16.29
C GLN A 62 -5.74 -2.28 -14.81
N ARG A 63 -6.94 -2.43 -14.22
CA ARG A 63 -7.12 -2.94 -12.85
C ARG A 63 -6.50 -4.33 -12.72
N GLY A 64 -5.34 -4.40 -12.07
CA GLY A 64 -4.58 -5.64 -11.88
C GLY A 64 -3.08 -5.51 -12.10
N MET A 65 -2.61 -4.37 -12.62
CA MET A 65 -1.18 -4.04 -12.75
C MET A 65 -0.59 -3.35 -11.50
N SER A 66 -1.41 -3.07 -10.48
CA SER A 66 -0.92 -2.51 -9.22
C SER A 66 -0.04 -3.54 -8.51
N ASP A 67 1.21 -3.13 -8.27
CA ASP A 67 2.18 -3.86 -7.46
C ASP A 67 2.09 -3.39 -6.00
N ILE A 68 1.98 -4.36 -5.08
CA ILE A 68 1.93 -4.12 -3.64
C ILE A 68 3.20 -3.44 -3.11
N GLU A 69 4.33 -3.59 -3.80
CA GLU A 69 5.60 -2.97 -3.41
C GLU A 69 5.68 -1.49 -3.78
N ASN A 70 4.83 -1.01 -4.70
CA ASN A 70 4.77 0.41 -5.04
C ASN A 70 4.32 1.23 -3.82
N GLU A 71 4.98 2.37 -3.60
CA GLU A 71 4.56 3.35 -2.59
C GLU A 71 3.60 4.34 -3.24
N ILE A 72 2.36 4.39 -2.74
CA ILE A 72 1.35 5.39 -3.12
C ILE A 72 1.38 6.49 -2.07
N THR A 73 1.54 7.73 -2.50
CA THR A 73 1.61 8.91 -1.64
C THR A 73 0.73 10.02 -2.17
N PHE A 74 0.33 10.94 -1.30
CA PHE A 74 -0.44 12.12 -1.63
C PHE A 74 0.28 13.35 -1.09
N LYS A 75 0.41 14.41 -1.88
CA LYS A 75 1.08 15.65 -1.41
C LYS A 75 0.32 16.33 -0.27
N SER A 76 -1.00 16.16 -0.25
CA SER A 76 -1.91 16.54 0.84
C SER A 76 -1.63 15.79 2.15
N SER A 77 -1.05 14.59 2.09
CA SER A 77 -0.77 13.73 3.25
C SER A 77 0.64 13.11 3.18
N PRO A 78 1.71 13.93 3.26
CA PRO A 78 3.08 13.49 2.94
C PRO A 78 3.69 12.52 3.96
N LEU A 79 3.07 12.41 5.14
CA LEU A 79 3.48 11.48 6.19
C LEU A 79 2.90 10.07 5.98
N LEU A 80 1.95 9.90 5.06
CA LEU A 80 1.31 8.61 4.80
C LEU A 80 1.88 7.98 3.53
N VAL A 81 2.09 6.68 3.60
CA VAL A 81 2.45 5.84 2.45
C VAL A 81 1.48 4.68 2.42
N PHE A 82 0.88 4.46 1.27
CA PHE A 82 -0.06 3.38 1.08
C PHE A 82 0.52 2.32 0.16
N HIS A 83 0.22 1.06 0.49
CA HIS A 83 0.43 -0.09 -0.36
C HIS A 83 -0.96 -0.65 -0.70
N ASP A 84 -1.27 -0.76 -1.98
CA ASP A 84 -2.55 -1.33 -2.45
C ASP A 84 -2.33 -2.78 -2.86
N SER A 85 -3.01 -3.70 -2.18
CA SER A 85 -2.94 -5.11 -2.60
C SER A 85 -3.75 -5.34 -3.88
N ARG A 86 -3.29 -6.32 -4.67
CA ARG A 86 -4.10 -6.79 -5.79
C ARG A 86 -5.43 -7.34 -5.27
N GLY A 87 -6.51 -7.04 -5.98
CA GLY A 87 -7.83 -7.53 -5.60
C GLY A 87 -7.92 -9.06 -5.60
N ILE A 88 -8.32 -9.65 -4.48
CA ILE A 88 -8.59 -11.09 -4.37
C ILE A 88 -9.95 -11.37 -5.06
N GLU A 89 -9.98 -12.31 -6.01
CA GLU A 89 -11.19 -12.74 -6.70
C GLU A 89 -11.90 -13.86 -5.92
N ALA A 90 -13.23 -13.88 -5.89
CA ALA A 90 -13.94 -15.02 -5.31
C ALA A 90 -13.92 -16.19 -6.27
N GLY A 91 -13.47 -17.35 -5.80
CA GLY A 91 -13.43 -18.59 -6.57
C GLY A 91 -12.12 -18.83 -7.32
N ALA A 92 -11.21 -17.86 -7.35
CA ALA A 92 -9.80 -18.18 -7.55
C ALA A 92 -9.37 -18.88 -6.27
N GLU A 93 -9.07 -20.17 -6.35
CA GLU A 93 -8.49 -20.89 -5.21
C GLU A 93 -7.34 -20.04 -4.67
N ASP A 94 -7.37 -19.83 -3.36
CA ASP A 94 -6.39 -19.08 -2.59
C ASP A 94 -5.08 -19.87 -2.58
N ASP A 95 -4.50 -20.04 -3.76
CA ASP A 95 -3.25 -20.75 -3.94
C ASP A 95 -2.18 -19.84 -3.37
N GLN A 96 -1.71 -20.22 -2.19
CA GLN A 96 -0.61 -19.56 -1.49
C GLN A 96 0.67 -19.53 -2.35
N ASN A 97 0.75 -20.34 -3.41
CA ASN A 97 1.85 -20.35 -4.38
C ASN A 97 1.56 -19.58 -5.67
N SER A 98 0.36 -19.01 -5.83
CA SER A 98 0.02 -18.23 -7.02
C SER A 98 0.69 -16.86 -6.94
N PRO A 99 1.33 -16.40 -8.05
CA PRO A 99 1.92 -15.06 -8.12
C PRO A 99 0.92 -13.90 -7.92
N LEU A 100 -0.34 -14.26 -7.77
CA LEU A 100 -1.53 -13.44 -7.91
C LEU A 100 -2.48 -13.61 -6.71
N GLY A 101 -2.14 -14.47 -5.74
CA GLY A 101 -2.93 -14.87 -4.56
C GLY A 101 -2.36 -14.39 -3.22
N ALA A 102 -2.84 -14.94 -2.10
CA ALA A 102 -2.42 -14.55 -0.76
C ALA A 102 -0.91 -14.71 -0.49
N GLY A 103 -0.19 -15.55 -1.24
CA GLY A 103 1.27 -15.72 -1.11
C GLY A 103 2.03 -14.40 -1.23
N HIS A 104 1.76 -13.61 -2.27
CA HIS A 104 2.42 -12.31 -2.46
C HIS A 104 2.12 -11.31 -1.33
N LEU A 105 0.91 -11.36 -0.78
CA LEU A 105 0.53 -10.54 0.37
C LEU A 105 1.33 -10.95 1.62
N TRP A 106 1.45 -12.26 1.86
CA TRP A 106 2.20 -12.79 2.99
C TRP A 106 3.70 -12.53 2.86
N ASP A 107 4.29 -12.72 1.68
CA ASP A 107 5.70 -12.42 1.42
C ASP A 107 6.01 -10.93 1.64
N PHE A 108 5.13 -10.06 1.15
CA PHE A 108 5.25 -8.62 1.39
C PHE A 108 5.19 -8.29 2.88
N LEU A 109 4.19 -8.82 3.60
CA LEU A 109 4.03 -8.57 5.04
C LEU A 109 5.22 -9.12 5.84
N ASP A 110 5.67 -10.34 5.54
CA ASP A 110 6.79 -10.99 6.20
C ASP A 110 8.10 -10.22 5.97
N LYS A 111 8.36 -9.80 4.73
CA LYS A 111 9.49 -8.92 4.38
C LYS A 111 9.45 -7.59 5.13
N ARG A 112 8.28 -6.94 5.17
CA ARG A 112 8.11 -5.64 5.85
C ARG A 112 8.20 -5.79 7.37
N PHE A 113 7.70 -6.89 7.94
CA PHE A 113 7.78 -7.18 9.38
C PHE A 113 9.20 -7.51 9.83
N LYS A 114 9.95 -8.29 9.03
CA LYS A 114 11.34 -8.67 9.33
C LYS A 114 12.36 -7.55 9.14
N THR A 115 11.97 -6.43 8.55
CA THR A 115 12.85 -5.28 8.37
C THR A 115 13.19 -4.64 9.72
N SER A 116 14.47 -4.32 9.94
CA SER A 116 14.96 -3.78 11.22
C SER A 116 14.65 -2.29 11.42
N ARG A 117 14.40 -1.56 10.33
CA ARG A 117 14.12 -0.13 10.36
C ARG A 117 12.61 0.11 10.40
N ILE A 118 12.11 0.69 11.48
CA ILE A 118 10.68 1.03 11.65
C ILE A 118 10.15 1.81 10.44
N ARG A 119 10.93 2.78 9.95
CA ARG A 119 10.59 3.55 8.75
C ARG A 119 10.34 2.73 7.48
N ASP A 120 10.66 1.45 7.43
CA ASP A 120 10.50 0.59 6.25
C ASP A 120 9.44 -0.52 6.50
N GLN A 121 8.90 -0.62 7.72
CA GLN A 121 7.85 -1.56 8.14
C GLN A 121 6.46 -1.09 7.69
N VAL A 122 5.51 -2.04 7.63
CA VAL A 122 4.07 -1.74 7.57
C VAL A 122 3.57 -1.52 8.99
N HIS A 123 2.84 -0.44 9.22
CA HIS A 123 2.40 -0.02 10.55
C HIS A 123 0.93 -0.32 10.81
N ALA A 124 0.12 -0.40 9.75
CA ALA A 124 -1.28 -0.78 9.83
C ALA A 124 -1.69 -1.57 8.58
N VAL A 125 -2.64 -2.50 8.77
CA VAL A 125 -3.32 -3.20 7.70
C VAL A 125 -4.80 -2.82 7.77
N TRP A 126 -5.33 -2.32 6.66
CA TRP A 126 -6.74 -1.97 6.52
C TRP A 126 -7.43 -2.96 5.58
N TYR A 127 -8.45 -3.67 6.09
CA TYR A 127 -9.25 -4.61 5.29
C TYR A 127 -10.57 -3.97 4.85
N VAL A 128 -10.85 -4.03 3.55
CA VAL A 128 -12.06 -3.52 2.87
C VAL A 128 -12.88 -4.67 2.29
#